data_AF-A0AAU0NW19-F1
#
_entry.id   AF-A0AAU0NW19-F1
#
_cell.length_a   1.000
_cell.length_b   1.000
_cell.length_c   1.000
_cell.angle_alpha   90.00
_cell.angle_beta   90.00
_cell.angle_gamma   90.00
#
_symmetry.space_group_name_H-M   'P 1'
#
loop_
_entity.id
_entity.type
_entity.pdbx_description
1 polymer ?
#
loop_
_entity_poly.entity_id
_entity_poly.type
_entity_poly.pdbx_seq_one_letter_code
_entity_poly.pdbx_strand_id
1 'polypeptide(L)'
;MSGRSLGLILKEMRENQGFSMHDLSKKVNISPAYISRIETENRDNISLNYFVKLAKVLKIPLSVILEIYPDCFIDSNLEEITTLDELIIKSNFIFVGKDSNIDIKLSLQRVIHELERHITCKTRESEAKLLNEIDRLKDKY
;
A
#
# COMPACT_ATOMS: atom_id res chain seq x y z
N MET A 1 -16.39 6.26 -11.57
CA MET A 1 -15.12 6.29 -12.33
C MET A 1 -14.92 4.91 -12.94
N SER A 2 -14.92 4.80 -14.26
CA SER A 2 -14.69 3.52 -14.95
C SER A 2 -13.20 3.18 -14.86
N GLY A 3 -12.77 2.56 -13.76
CA GLY A 3 -11.42 2.00 -13.66
C GLY A 3 -11.15 1.03 -14.81
N ARG A 4 -9.91 0.95 -15.30
CA ARG A 4 -9.53 -0.04 -16.30
C ARG A 4 -9.85 -1.44 -15.79
N SER A 5 -10.49 -2.27 -16.60
CA SER A 5 -10.77 -3.65 -16.21
C SER A 5 -9.50 -4.50 -16.24
N LEU A 6 -9.42 -5.48 -15.34
CA LEU A 6 -8.29 -6.39 -15.22
C LEU A 6 -7.95 -7.05 -16.57
N GLY A 7 -8.97 -7.46 -17.32
CA GLY A 7 -8.80 -8.12 -18.63
C GLY A 7 -8.04 -7.27 -19.65
N LEU A 8 -8.32 -5.97 -19.72
CA LEU A 8 -7.65 -5.05 -20.64
C LEU A 8 -6.17 -4.87 -20.29
N ILE A 9 -5.86 -4.82 -19.00
CA ILE A 9 -4.47 -4.69 -18.52
C ILE A 9 -3.69 -5.97 -18.80
N LEU A 10 -4.29 -7.14 -18.59
CA LEU A 10 -3.66 -8.42 -18.92
C LEU A 10 -3.34 -8.52 -20.41
N LYS A 11 -4.26 -8.06 -21.26
CA LYS A 11 -4.07 -7.97 -22.71
C LYS A 11 -2.90 -7.06 -23.07
N GLU A 12 -2.88 -5.84 -22.54
CA GLU A 12 -1.83 -4.85 -22.78
C GLU A 12 -0.45 -5.39 -22.36
N MET A 13 -0.35 -5.98 -21.16
CA MET A 13 0.89 -6.58 -20.66
C MET A 13 1.36 -7.76 -21.51
N ARG A 14 0.43 -8.61 -21.98
CA ARG A 14 0.74 -9.72 -22.88
C ARG A 14 1.30 -9.20 -24.21
N GLU A 15 0.66 -8.21 -24.80
CA GLU A 15 1.04 -7.62 -26.09
C GLU A 15 2.38 -6.87 -26.00
N ASN A 16 2.62 -6.14 -24.91
CA ASN A 16 3.90 -5.46 -24.64
C ASN A 16 5.07 -6.43 -24.52
N GLN A 17 4.83 -7.69 -24.13
CA GLN A 17 5.84 -8.75 -24.09
C GLN A 17 5.93 -9.57 -25.38
N GLY A 18 5.14 -9.21 -26.40
CA GLY A 18 5.14 -9.89 -27.69
C GLY A 18 4.54 -11.31 -27.65
N PHE A 19 3.75 -11.64 -26.62
CA PHE A 19 3.14 -12.97 -26.51
C PHE A 19 1.82 -13.03 -27.26
N SER A 20 1.60 -14.09 -28.05
CA SER A 20 0.26 -14.46 -28.47
C SER A 20 -0.53 -15.06 -27.30
N MET A 21 -1.86 -15.13 -27.41
CA MET A 21 -2.68 -15.85 -26.43
C MET A 21 -2.24 -17.32 -26.28
N HIS A 22 -1.75 -17.92 -27.37
CA HIS A 22 -1.27 -19.30 -27.38
C HIS A 22 0.08 -19.44 -26.65
N ASP A 23 0.96 -18.45 -26.75
CA ASP A 23 2.23 -18.44 -26.02
C ASP A 23 2.01 -18.28 -24.52
N LEU A 24 1.11 -17.36 -24.14
CA LEU A 24 0.73 -17.17 -22.74
C LEU A 24 0.04 -18.41 -22.17
N SER A 25 -0.84 -19.04 -22.96
CA SER A 25 -1.53 -20.30 -22.63
C SER A 25 -0.54 -21.39 -22.25
N LYS A 26 0.51 -21.60 -23.06
CA LYS A 26 1.56 -22.58 -22.79
C LYS A 26 2.35 -22.26 -21.51
N LYS A 27 2.68 -20.99 -21.29
CA LYS A 27 3.47 -20.56 -20.11
C LYS A 27 2.70 -20.69 -18.80
N VAL A 28 1.39 -20.42 -18.82
CA VAL A 28 0.52 -20.39 -17.63
C VAL A 28 -0.18 -21.74 -17.41
N ASN A 29 -0.16 -22.62 -18.41
CA ASN A 29 -0.88 -23.89 -18.46
C ASN A 29 -2.40 -23.71 -18.30
N ILE A 30 -2.97 -22.85 -19.15
CA ILE A 30 -4.41 -22.59 -19.28
C ILE A 30 -4.81 -22.58 -20.75
N SER A 31 -6.08 -22.79 -21.08
CA SER A 31 -6.51 -22.81 -22.48
C SER A 31 -6.44 -21.40 -23.13
N PRO A 32 -6.11 -21.29 -24.43
CA PRO A 32 -6.16 -20.00 -25.13
C PRO A 32 -7.56 -19.37 -25.10
N ALA A 33 -8.61 -20.20 -25.13
CA ALA A 33 -9.99 -19.76 -24.98
C ALA A 33 -10.24 -19.11 -23.61
N TYR A 34 -9.64 -19.62 -22.53
CA TYR A 34 -9.76 -19.02 -21.21
C TYR A 34 -9.05 -17.66 -21.14
N ILE A 35 -7.86 -17.52 -21.74
CA ILE A 35 -7.15 -16.24 -21.85
C ILE A 35 -7.99 -15.23 -22.63
N SER A 36 -8.51 -15.62 -23.80
CA SER A 36 -9.38 -14.76 -24.59
C SER A 36 -10.57 -14.27 -23.76
N ARG A 37 -11.25 -15.18 -23.04
CA ARG A 37 -12.38 -14.80 -22.18
C ARG A 37 -11.98 -13.82 -21.09
N ILE A 38 -10.83 -14.01 -20.44
CA ILE A 38 -10.33 -13.07 -19.42
C ILE A 38 -10.05 -11.70 -20.02
N GLU A 39 -9.46 -11.64 -21.22
CA GLU A 39 -9.08 -10.37 -21.87
C GLU A 39 -10.26 -9.62 -22.49
N THR A 40 -11.35 -10.32 -22.85
CA THR A 40 -12.49 -9.73 -23.56
C THR A 40 -13.76 -9.61 -22.72
N GLU A 41 -14.03 -10.58 -21.84
CA GLU A 41 -15.20 -10.52 -20.98
C GLU A 41 -14.84 -9.67 -19.77
N ASN A 42 -15.70 -8.70 -19.43
CA ASN A 42 -15.57 -7.84 -18.26
C ASN A 42 -15.87 -8.64 -16.96
N ARG A 43 -15.19 -9.78 -16.79
CA ARG A 43 -15.35 -10.70 -15.67
C ARG A 43 -14.15 -10.53 -14.74
N ASP A 44 -14.39 -9.85 -13.63
CA ASP A 44 -13.43 -9.74 -12.53
C ASP A 44 -13.26 -11.04 -11.72
N ASN A 45 -13.99 -12.10 -12.09
CA ASN A 45 -14.04 -13.37 -11.38
C ASN A 45 -13.03 -14.40 -11.92
N ILE A 46 -11.78 -13.98 -12.08
CA ILE A 46 -10.66 -14.90 -12.30
C ILE A 46 -10.32 -15.58 -10.97
N SER A 47 -10.03 -16.89 -10.98
CA SER A 47 -9.58 -17.52 -9.75
C SER A 47 -8.20 -16.95 -9.35
N LEU A 48 -7.98 -16.76 -8.05
CA LEU A 48 -6.72 -16.22 -7.52
C LEU A 48 -5.50 -17.02 -8.01
N ASN A 49 -5.64 -18.35 -8.09
CA ASN A 49 -4.59 -19.23 -8.59
C ASN A 49 -4.17 -18.93 -10.05
N TYR A 50 -5.13 -18.61 -10.92
CA TYR A 50 -4.81 -18.26 -12.31
C TYR A 50 -4.29 -16.83 -12.42
N PHE A 51 -4.85 -15.91 -11.65
CA PHE A 51 -4.36 -14.54 -11.58
C PHE A 51 -2.89 -14.49 -11.15
N VAL A 52 -2.51 -15.19 -10.08
CA VAL A 52 -1.12 -15.22 -9.59
C VAL A 52 -0.17 -15.80 -10.64
N LYS A 53 -0.56 -16.85 -11.37
CA LYS A 53 0.25 -17.42 -12.45
C LYS A 53 0.42 -16.44 -13.61
N LEU A 54 -0.65 -15.76 -14.02
CA LEU A 54 -0.60 -14.73 -15.06
C LEU A 54 0.28 -13.56 -14.65
N ALA A 55 0.07 -13.04 -13.43
CA ALA A 55 0.84 -11.93 -12.88
C ALA A 55 2.34 -12.26 -12.82
N LYS A 56 2.69 -13.50 -12.48
CA LYS A 56 4.09 -13.96 -12.46
C LYS A 56 4.70 -14.05 -13.85
N VAL A 57 3.98 -14.62 -14.83
CA VAL A 57 4.48 -14.76 -16.20
C VAL A 57 4.58 -13.41 -16.90
N LEU A 58 3.60 -12.54 -16.70
CA LEU A 58 3.53 -11.20 -17.24
C LEU A 58 4.29 -10.16 -16.40
N LYS A 59 4.93 -10.56 -15.29
CA LYS A 59 5.69 -9.68 -14.39
C LYS A 59 4.94 -8.40 -14.03
N ILE A 60 3.66 -8.52 -13.68
CA ILE A 60 2.79 -7.37 -13.42
C ILE A 60 3.29 -6.65 -12.15
N PRO A 61 3.61 -5.35 -12.23
CA PRO A 61 4.02 -4.57 -11.06
C PRO A 61 2.90 -4.47 -10.03
N LEU A 62 3.26 -4.45 -8.74
CA LEU A 62 2.30 -4.29 -7.65
C LEU A 62 1.44 -3.01 -7.79
N SER A 63 2.03 -1.93 -8.30
CA SER A 63 1.32 -0.67 -8.56
C SER A 63 0.11 -0.83 -9.47
N VAL A 64 0.20 -1.73 -10.47
CA VAL A 64 -0.88 -2.03 -11.40
C VAL A 64 -1.99 -2.84 -10.71
N ILE A 65 -1.62 -3.75 -9.79
CA ILE A 65 -2.59 -4.53 -9.01
C ILE A 65 -3.38 -3.61 -8.07
N LEU A 66 -2.70 -2.66 -7.43
CA LEU A 66 -3.31 -1.65 -6.54
C LEU A 66 -4.28 -0.72 -7.28
N GLU A 67 -4.02 -0.39 -8.55
CA GLU A 67 -4.92 0.43 -9.37
C GLU A 67 -6.25 -0.30 -9.67
N ILE A 68 -6.18 -1.62 -9.89
CA ILE A 68 -7.35 -2.45 -10.24
C ILE A 68 -8.17 -2.79 -9.00
N TYR A 69 -7.48 -3.07 -7.90
CA TYR A 69 -8.07 -3.51 -6.66
C TYR A 69 -7.61 -2.62 -5.49
N PRO A 70 -8.05 -1.35 -5.44
CA PRO A 70 -7.65 -0.43 -4.39
C PRO A 70 -8.01 -0.95 -2.99
N ASP A 71 -9.05 -1.78 -2.89
CA ASP A 71 -9.57 -2.31 -1.64
C ASP A 71 -9.05 -3.73 -1.28
N CYS A 72 -8.31 -4.42 -2.17
CA CYS A 72 -7.86 -5.81 -1.93
C CYS A 72 -6.62 -5.96 -1.05
N PHE A 73 -6.01 -4.84 -0.62
CA PHE A 73 -4.91 -4.83 0.35
C PHE A 73 -5.32 -4.23 1.70
N ILE A 74 -6.62 -4.27 2.04
CA ILE A 74 -6.99 -4.33 3.46
C ILE A 74 -6.58 -5.72 3.92
N ASP A 75 -5.31 -5.84 4.33
CA ASP A 75 -4.71 -7.08 4.80
C ASP A 75 -5.64 -7.72 5.85
N SER A 76 -6.01 -8.98 5.63
CA SER A 76 -6.83 -9.76 6.57
C SER A 76 -6.00 -10.35 7.71
N ASN A 77 -4.73 -9.97 7.81
CA ASN A 77 -4.12 -9.79 9.12
C ASN A 77 -4.60 -8.43 9.64
N LEU A 78 -5.56 -8.43 10.55
CA LEU A 78 -5.61 -7.38 11.56
C LEU A 78 -4.23 -7.38 12.24
N GLU A 79 -3.27 -6.63 11.69
CA GLU A 79 -2.39 -5.86 12.55
C GLU A 79 -3.35 -5.14 13.48
N GLU A 80 -3.31 -5.53 14.75
CA GLU A 80 -4.00 -4.85 15.83
C GLU A 80 -3.93 -3.36 15.52
N ILE A 81 -5.09 -2.70 15.33
CA ILE A 81 -5.10 -1.27 15.03
C ILE A 81 -4.41 -0.61 16.21
N THR A 82 -3.14 -0.25 16.02
CA THR A 82 -2.30 0.37 17.02
C THR A 82 -2.27 1.86 16.75
N THR A 83 -2.25 2.65 17.82
CA THR A 83 -2.10 4.09 17.69
C THR A 83 -0.69 4.41 17.20
N LEU A 84 -0.52 5.57 16.57
CA LEU A 84 0.80 6.01 16.12
C LEU A 84 1.76 6.17 17.32
N ASP A 85 1.23 6.58 18.47
CA ASP A 85 1.94 6.58 19.76
C ASP A 85 2.53 5.21 20.10
N GLU A 86 1.73 4.15 20.02
CA GLU A 86 2.20 2.78 20.28
C GLU A 86 3.22 2.31 19.25
N LEU A 87 3.01 2.63 17.98
CA LEU A 87 3.92 2.25 16.90
C LEU A 87 5.31 2.87 17.10
N ILE A 88 5.36 4.15 17.51
CA ILE A 88 6.61 4.86 17.83
C ILE A 88 7.32 4.21 19.02
N ILE A 89 6.59 3.80 20.05
CA ILE A 89 7.19 3.15 21.21
C ILE A 89 7.72 1.74 20.86
N LYS A 90 6.94 0.93 20.13
CA LYS A 90 7.24 -0.47 19.82
C LYS A 90 8.32 -0.63 18.75
N SER A 91 8.40 0.28 17.78
CA SER A 91 9.27 0.12 16.60
C SER A 91 10.68 0.69 16.81
N ASN A 92 11.68 0.07 16.18
CA ASN A 92 13.03 0.63 16.08
C ASN A 92 13.17 1.41 14.77
N PHE A 93 13.70 2.62 14.84
CA PHE A 93 13.86 3.52 13.70
C PHE A 93 15.05 4.46 13.94
N ILE A 94 15.48 5.16 12.88
CA ILE A 94 16.53 6.17 12.97
C ILE A 94 15.87 7.55 12.88
N PHE A 95 16.24 8.46 13.78
CA PHE A 95 15.79 9.84 13.79
C PHE A 95 17.00 10.77 13.94
N VAL A 96 17.15 11.74 13.01
CA VAL A 96 18.30 12.67 12.97
C VAL A 96 19.64 11.91 13.04
N GLY A 97 19.75 10.81 12.30
CA GLY A 97 20.95 9.96 12.26
C GLY A 97 21.26 9.19 13.54
N LYS A 98 20.37 9.19 14.53
CA LYS A 98 20.50 8.47 15.81
C LYS A 98 19.46 7.34 15.90
N ASP A 99 19.84 6.22 16.50
CA ASP A 99 18.89 5.13 16.80
C ASP A 99 17.80 5.61 17.77
N SER A 100 16.58 5.11 17.62
CA SER A 100 15.42 5.50 18.43
C SER A 100 15.52 5.01 19.88
N ASN A 101 16.36 5.68 20.67
CA ASN A 101 16.41 5.51 22.11
C ASN A 101 15.10 5.99 22.77
N ILE A 102 14.94 5.70 24.06
CA ILE A 102 13.72 6.04 24.80
C ILE A 102 13.40 7.53 24.77
N ASP A 103 14.42 8.39 24.82
CA ASP A 103 14.28 9.85 24.78
C ASP A 103 13.70 10.36 23.46
N ILE A 104 14.20 9.84 22.34
CA ILE A 104 13.70 10.16 20.99
C ILE A 104 12.25 9.69 20.87
N LYS A 105 11.97 8.45 21.25
CA LYS A 105 10.63 7.86 21.17
C LYS A 105 9.61 8.67 21.97
N LEU A 106 9.93 9.04 23.22
CA LEU A 106 9.06 9.85 24.06
C LEU A 106 8.87 11.28 23.52
N SER A 107 9.93 11.89 22.98
CA SER A 107 9.84 13.24 22.43
C SER A 107 8.94 13.27 21.18
N LEU A 108 9.09 12.27 20.30
CA LEU A 108 8.24 12.12 19.12
C LEU A 108 6.79 11.77 19.48
N GLN A 109 6.58 10.87 20.44
CA GLN A 109 5.24 10.53 20.92
C GLN A 109 4.49 11.77 21.41
N ARG A 110 5.14 12.67 22.15
CA ARG A 110 4.51 13.93 22.61
C ARG A 110 4.08 14.82 21.45
N VAL A 111 4.95 14.99 20.45
CA VAL A 111 4.63 15.79 19.27
C VAL A 111 3.45 15.20 18.50
N ILE A 112 3.42 13.88 18.31
CA ILE A 112 2.30 13.20 17.64
C ILE A 112 1.00 13.34 18.44
N HIS A 113 1.04 13.09 19.75
CA HIS A 113 -0.12 13.26 20.62
C HIS A 113 -0.70 14.68 20.55
N GLU A 114 0.16 15.70 20.58
CA GLU A 114 -0.24 17.11 20.45
C GLU A 114 -0.81 17.44 19.07
N LEU A 115 -0.23 16.85 18.02
CA LEU A 115 -0.69 17.00 16.66
C LEU A 115 -2.10 16.41 16.49
N GLU A 116 -2.32 15.19 16.97
CA GLU A 116 -3.63 14.53 16.95
C GLU A 116 -4.67 15.40 17.67
N ARG A 117 -4.34 15.89 18.88
CA ARG A 117 -5.23 16.77 19.64
C ARG A 117 -5.54 18.07 18.89
N HIS A 118 -4.54 18.69 18.28
CA HIS A 118 -4.74 19.91 17.51
C HIS A 118 -5.64 19.66 16.28
N ILE A 119 -5.45 18.55 15.57
CA ILE A 119 -6.31 18.16 14.44
C ILE A 119 -7.76 17.96 14.90
N THR A 120 -7.98 17.38 16.09
CA THR A 120 -9.32 17.16 16.65
C THR A 120 -9.99 18.46 17.10
N CYS A 121 -9.30 19.31 17.85
CA CYS A 121 -9.91 20.48 18.50
C CYS A 121 -9.75 21.80 17.73
N LYS A 122 -8.69 21.94 16.92
CA LYS A 122 -8.36 23.10 16.08
C LYS A 122 -8.40 24.46 16.81
N THR A 123 -7.95 24.50 18.06
CA THR A 123 -7.91 25.73 18.87
C THR A 123 -6.53 26.37 18.87
N ARG A 124 -6.46 27.70 19.08
CA ARG A 124 -5.19 28.44 19.24
C ARG A 124 -4.33 27.90 20.39
N GLU A 125 -4.97 27.42 21.46
CA GLU A 125 -4.28 26.81 22.59
C GLU A 125 -3.62 25.48 22.18
N SER A 126 -4.34 24.61 21.46
CA SER A 126 -3.78 23.34 20.98
C SER A 126 -2.65 23.56 19.96
N GLU A 127 -2.77 24.59 19.11
CA GLU A 127 -1.71 24.99 18.18
C GLU A 127 -0.45 25.43 18.91
N ALA A 128 -0.60 26.31 19.92
CA ALA A 128 0.53 26.77 20.73
C ALA A 128 1.23 25.62 21.46
N LYS A 129 0.48 24.64 21.99
CA LYS A 129 1.05 23.47 22.66
C LYS A 129 1.81 22.56 21.69
N LEU A 130 1.29 22.34 20.49
CA LEU A 130 1.99 21.61 19.43
C LEU A 130 3.31 22.29 19.05
N LEU A 131 3.27 23.61 18.79
CA LEU A 131 4.47 24.37 18.44
C LEU A 131 5.53 24.29 19.55
N ASN A 132 5.13 24.38 20.82
CA ASN A 132 6.06 24.24 21.95
C ASN A 132 6.74 22.86 21.99
N GLU A 133 6.03 21.76 21.71
CA GLU A 133 6.66 20.43 21.67
C GLU A 133 7.57 20.25 20.47
N ILE A 134 7.24 20.86 19.31
CA ILE A 134 8.11 20.89 18.13
C ILE A 134 9.41 21.65 18.44
N ASP A 135 9.31 22.82 19.07
CA ASP A 135 10.49 23.62 19.45
C ASP A 135 11.37 22.85 20.45
N ARG A 136 10.77 22.20 21.45
CA ARG A 136 11.51 21.33 22.39
C ARG A 136 12.23 20.17 21.70
N LEU A 137 11.59 19.54 20.72
CA LEU A 137 12.20 18.45 19.95
C LEU A 137 13.39 18.97 19.15
N LYS A 138 13.24 20.13 18.52
CA LYS A 138 14.27 20.79 17.70
C LYS A 138 15.46 21.26 18.52
N ASP A 139 15.24 21.79 19.72
CA ASP A 139 16.33 22.22 20.61
C ASP A 139 17.15 21.03 21.15
N LYS A 140 16.55 19.83 21.16
CA LYS A 140 17.17 18.61 21.70
C LYS A 140 18.02 17.84 20.67
N TYR A 141 17.81 18.02 19.36
CA TYR A 141 18.44 17.23 18.29
C TYR A 141 18.86 18.06 17.07
#